data_AF-A0A1W9TV09-F1
#
_entry.id   AF-A0A1W9TV09-F1
#
_cell.length_a   1.000
_cell.length_b   1.000
_cell.length_c   1.000
_cell.angle_alpha   90.00
_cell.angle_beta   90.00
_cell.angle_gamma   90.00
#
_symmetry.space_group_name_H-M   'P 1'
#
loop_
_entity.id
_entity.type
_entity.pdbx_description
1 polymer ?
#
loop_
_entity_poly.entity_id
_entity_poly.type
_entity_poly.pdbx_seq_one_letter_code
_entity_poly.pdbx_strand_id
1 'polypeptide(L)'
;HEKEIIGTDHCELGHLLAKDWKLPLEVQEGIKQHHKVLKEVSPSSITGIIQISEYIVSKLDYTAMPEMNPVLSSPLASHIRENVEEYKALVKDLPDEMSRASDLYESQKE
;
A
#
# COMPACT_ATOMS: atom_id res chain seq x y z
N HIS A 1 -3.67 16.64 -4.81
CA HIS A 1 -5.03 16.61 -5.35
C HIS A 1 -6.10 16.73 -4.27
N GLU A 2 -6.40 15.70 -3.47
CA GLU A 2 -7.50 15.77 -2.47
C GLU A 2 -7.36 16.97 -1.52
N LYS A 3 -6.18 17.14 -0.92
CA LYS A 3 -5.88 18.26 -0.02
C LYS A 3 -6.13 19.63 -0.63
N GLU A 4 -5.89 19.80 -1.91
CA GLU A 4 -6.08 21.08 -2.60
C GLU A 4 -7.56 21.40 -2.83
N ILE A 5 -8.41 20.36 -2.96
CA ILE A 5 -9.84 20.51 -3.27
C ILE A 5 -10.68 20.58 -1.98
N ILE A 6 -10.43 19.69 -1.03
CA ILE A 6 -11.28 19.50 0.16
C ILE A 6 -10.57 19.83 1.48
N GLY A 7 -9.29 20.20 1.46
CA GLY A 7 -8.52 20.55 2.66
C GLY A 7 -8.03 19.36 3.50
N THR A 8 -8.25 18.12 3.06
CA THR A 8 -7.76 16.88 3.68
C THR A 8 -7.50 15.81 2.62
N ASP A 9 -6.95 14.66 3.01
CA ASP A 9 -6.75 13.50 2.15
C ASP A 9 -7.22 12.20 2.83
N HIS A 10 -7.34 11.12 2.05
CA HIS A 10 -7.81 9.83 2.55
C HIS A 10 -6.86 9.21 3.59
N CYS A 11 -5.56 9.52 3.54
CA CYS A 11 -4.60 9.10 4.57
C CYS A 11 -4.93 9.75 5.92
N GLU A 12 -5.20 11.05 5.92
CA GLU A 12 -5.51 11.82 7.12
C GLU A 12 -6.89 11.45 7.69
N LEU A 13 -7.92 11.41 6.84
CA LEU A 13 -9.26 10.99 7.26
C LEU A 13 -9.27 9.54 7.76
N GLY A 14 -8.63 8.63 7.02
CA GLY A 14 -8.52 7.22 7.40
C GLY A 14 -7.80 7.02 8.73
N HIS A 15 -6.74 7.79 8.99
CA HIS A 15 -6.05 7.77 10.29
C HIS A 15 -6.96 8.19 11.43
N LEU A 16 -7.74 9.27 11.26
CA LEU A 16 -8.67 9.75 12.27
C LEU A 16 -9.78 8.72 12.55
N LEU A 17 -10.32 8.07 11.52
CA LEU A 17 -11.29 6.99 11.67
C LEU A 17 -10.70 5.77 12.40
N ALA A 18 -9.53 5.30 11.97
CA ALA A 18 -8.84 4.18 12.61
C ALA A 18 -8.52 4.46 14.09
N LYS A 19 -8.18 5.70 14.40
CA LYS A 19 -7.95 6.16 15.78
C LYS A 19 -9.24 6.16 16.60
N ASP A 20 -10.35 6.67 16.05
CA ASP A 20 -11.65 6.70 16.73
C ASP A 20 -12.17 5.27 17.01
N TRP A 21 -11.95 4.35 16.07
CA TRP A 21 -12.25 2.92 16.22
C TRP A 21 -11.26 2.17 17.12
N LYS A 22 -10.24 2.84 17.65
CA LYS A 22 -9.21 2.28 18.54
C LYS A 22 -8.46 1.09 17.92
N LEU A 23 -8.21 1.14 16.62
CA LEU A 23 -7.35 0.17 15.95
C LEU A 23 -5.91 0.25 16.48
N PRO A 24 -5.08 -0.81 16.36
CA PRO A 24 -3.69 -0.77 16.78
C PRO A 24 -2.92 0.41 16.17
N LEU A 25 -1.98 0.99 16.93
CA LEU A 25 -1.22 2.17 16.50
C LEU A 25 -0.49 1.96 15.17
N GLU A 26 0.02 0.75 14.95
CA GLU A 26 0.72 0.36 13.71
C GLU A 26 -0.21 0.44 12.49
N VAL A 27 -1.49 0.10 12.65
CA VAL A 27 -2.51 0.24 11.60
C VAL A 27 -2.83 1.71 11.35
N GLN A 28 -3.00 2.50 12.42
CA GLN A 28 -3.26 3.93 12.32
C GLN A 28 -2.12 4.67 11.58
N GLU A 29 -0.86 4.35 11.90
CA GLU A 29 0.31 4.95 11.23
C GLU A 29 0.53 4.37 9.82
N GLY A 30 0.22 3.09 9.60
CA GLY A 30 0.14 2.50 8.26
C GLY A 30 -0.75 3.33 7.32
N ILE A 31 -1.99 3.57 7.74
CA ILE A 31 -2.96 4.36 6.99
C ILE A 31 -2.47 5.81 6.78
N LYS A 32 -1.92 6.45 7.81
CA LYS A 32 -1.50 7.85 7.72
C LYS A 32 -0.30 8.10 6.80
N GLN A 33 0.63 7.14 6.74
CA GLN A 33 1.96 7.36 6.20
C GLN A 33 2.22 6.62 4.88
N HIS A 34 1.34 5.71 4.44
CA HIS A 34 1.64 4.84 3.29
C HIS A 34 1.99 5.61 2.00
N HIS A 35 1.34 6.74 1.70
CA HIS A 35 1.72 7.55 0.53
C HIS A 35 2.91 8.52 0.75
N LYS A 36 3.55 8.55 1.91
CA LYS A 36 4.69 9.45 2.19
C LYS A 36 6.02 8.82 1.86
N VAL A 37 6.92 9.59 1.28
CA VAL A 37 8.34 9.21 1.14
C VAL A 37 9.05 9.46 2.47
N LEU A 38 9.30 8.39 3.22
CA LEU A 38 9.91 8.45 4.55
C LEU A 38 11.43 8.29 4.44
N LYS A 39 12.16 9.02 5.29
CA LYS A 39 13.63 8.85 5.41
C LYS A 39 13.98 7.50 6.03
N GLU A 40 13.20 7.11 7.04
CA GLU A 40 13.34 5.87 7.80
C GLU A 40 11.99 5.15 7.80
N VAL A 41 11.99 3.89 7.41
CA VAL A 41 10.83 2.99 7.45
C VAL A 41 11.33 1.55 7.40
N SER A 42 10.84 0.71 8.29
CA SER A 42 11.20 -0.71 8.29
C SER A 42 10.40 -1.46 7.22
N PRO A 43 11.04 -2.31 6.40
CA PRO A 43 10.33 -3.20 5.47
C PRO A 43 9.31 -4.13 6.15
N SER A 44 9.53 -4.47 7.44
CA SER A 44 8.64 -5.33 8.23
C SER A 44 7.51 -4.58 8.94
N SER A 45 7.50 -3.24 8.88
CA SER A 45 6.40 -2.45 9.45
C SER A 45 5.17 -2.47 8.54
N ILE A 46 3.96 -2.27 9.10
CA ILE A 46 2.73 -2.16 8.30
C ILE A 46 2.87 -1.10 7.20
N THR A 47 3.43 0.07 7.53
CA THR A 47 3.70 1.13 6.55
C THR A 47 4.65 0.66 5.44
N GLY A 48 5.74 -0.03 5.79
CA GLY A 48 6.71 -0.52 4.82
C GLY A 48 6.13 -1.59 3.89
N ILE A 49 5.37 -2.53 4.45
CA ILE A 49 4.68 -3.57 3.69
C ILE A 49 3.73 -2.93 2.68
N ILE A 50 2.87 -2.00 3.10
CA ILE A 50 1.90 -1.34 2.20
C ILE A 50 2.63 -0.56 1.10
N GLN A 51 3.68 0.20 1.42
CA GLN A 51 4.47 0.93 0.42
C GLN A 51 5.11 0.02 -0.63
N ILE A 52 5.66 -1.12 -0.19
CA ILE A 52 6.24 -2.12 -1.09
C ILE A 52 5.13 -2.74 -1.96
N SER A 53 4.00 -3.12 -1.38
CA SER A 53 2.86 -3.67 -2.10
C SER A 53 2.34 -2.69 -3.15
N GLU A 54 2.10 -1.43 -2.80
CA GLU A 54 1.66 -0.38 -3.74
C GLU A 54 2.65 -0.20 -4.90
N TYR A 55 3.95 -0.19 -4.59
CA TYR A 55 4.98 -0.10 -5.60
C TYR A 55 4.92 -1.30 -6.55
N ILE A 56 4.83 -2.53 -6.04
CA ILE A 56 4.77 -3.75 -6.87
C ILE A 56 3.52 -3.77 -7.75
N VAL A 57 2.34 -3.54 -7.18
CA VAL A 57 1.08 -3.56 -7.96
C VAL A 57 1.04 -2.46 -9.03
N SER A 58 1.69 -1.31 -8.78
CA SER A 58 1.85 -0.25 -9.80
C SER A 58 2.72 -0.64 -10.99
N LYS A 59 3.60 -1.65 -10.85
CA LYS A 59 4.39 -2.18 -11.98
C LYS A 59 3.66 -3.25 -12.77
N LEU A 60 2.51 -3.70 -12.27
CA LEU A 60 1.73 -4.81 -12.81
C LEU A 60 0.32 -4.38 -13.24
N ASP A 61 0.05 -3.07 -13.27
CA ASP A 61 -1.23 -2.48 -13.68
C ASP A 61 -2.44 -2.94 -12.82
N TYR A 62 -2.19 -3.21 -11.53
CA TYR A 62 -3.21 -3.57 -10.54
C TYR A 62 -3.56 -2.39 -9.60
N THR A 63 -3.21 -1.16 -9.98
CA THR A 63 -3.53 0.03 -9.18
C THR A 63 -5.00 0.37 -9.22
N ALA A 64 -5.55 0.79 -8.08
CA ALA A 64 -6.96 1.19 -7.97
C ALA A 64 -7.31 2.41 -8.83
N MET A 65 -6.33 3.30 -9.08
CA MET A 65 -6.47 4.41 -10.02
C MET A 65 -5.43 4.29 -11.14
N PRO A 66 -5.81 4.50 -12.41
CA PRO A 66 -4.86 4.57 -13.52
C PRO A 66 -3.79 5.65 -13.28
N GLU A 67 -2.60 5.45 -13.86
CA GLU A 67 -1.49 6.41 -13.84
C GLU A 67 -0.91 6.71 -12.44
N MET A 68 -1.29 5.95 -11.41
CA MET A 68 -0.64 6.00 -10.10
C MET A 68 0.84 5.61 -10.22
N ASN A 69 1.72 6.55 -9.88
CA ASN A 69 3.16 6.36 -9.86
C ASN A 69 3.69 6.54 -8.43
N PRO A 70 3.51 5.53 -7.55
CA PRO A 70 3.96 5.63 -6.17
C PRO A 70 5.50 5.77 -6.11
N VAL A 71 5.96 6.68 -5.26
CA VAL A 71 7.39 6.87 -4.99
C VAL A 71 7.75 6.07 -3.76
N LEU A 72 8.62 5.09 -3.94
CA LEU A 72 9.06 4.23 -2.84
C LEU A 72 10.17 4.90 -2.01
N SER A 73 10.06 4.80 -0.69
CA SER A 73 11.09 5.27 0.25
C SER A 73 12.43 4.55 -0.01
N SER A 74 13.55 5.28 0.07
CA SER A 74 14.89 4.75 -0.25
C SER A 74 15.26 3.46 0.51
N PRO A 75 15.00 3.34 1.83
CA PRO A 75 15.27 2.11 2.57
C PRO A 75 14.51 0.89 2.00
N LEU A 76 13.26 1.07 1.57
CA LEU A 76 12.44 0.01 1.00
C LEU A 76 12.90 -0.36 -0.42
N ALA A 77 13.31 0.63 -1.22
CA ALA A 77 13.87 0.37 -2.54
C ALA A 77 15.17 -0.44 -2.47
N SER A 78 16.02 -0.16 -1.48
CA SER A 78 17.21 -0.97 -1.21
C SER A 78 16.85 -2.38 -0.74
N HIS A 79 15.87 -2.51 0.16
CA HIS A 79 15.39 -3.81 0.61
C HIS A 79 14.86 -4.69 -0.54
N ILE A 80 14.05 -4.12 -1.45
CA ILE A 80 13.59 -4.87 -2.65
C ILE A 80 14.76 -5.32 -3.51
N ARG A 81 15.76 -4.45 -3.72
CA ARG A 81 16.94 -4.78 -4.53
C ARG A 81 17.75 -5.92 -3.94
N GLU A 82 17.91 -5.92 -2.61
CA GLU A 82 18.64 -6.96 -1.88
C GLU A 82 17.88 -8.31 -1.87
N ASN A 83 16.55 -8.28 -1.97
CA ASN A 83 15.68 -9.46 -1.90
C ASN A 83 14.91 -9.71 -3.21
N VAL A 84 15.50 -9.34 -4.35
CA VAL A 84 14.79 -9.28 -5.64
C VAL A 84 14.20 -10.62 -6.08
N GLU A 85 14.85 -11.74 -5.77
CA GLU A 85 14.35 -13.07 -6.16
C GLU A 85 13.10 -13.48 -5.38
N GLU A 86 12.99 -13.07 -4.11
CA GLU A 86 11.78 -13.30 -3.29
C GLU A 86 10.60 -12.50 -3.84
N TYR A 87 10.82 -11.22 -4.19
CA TYR A 87 9.78 -10.40 -4.79
C TYR A 87 9.39 -10.87 -6.19
N LYS A 88 10.32 -11.40 -7.00
CA LYS A 88 9.98 -12.04 -8.29
C LYS A 88 9.07 -13.25 -8.11
N ALA A 89 9.30 -14.06 -7.08
CA ALA A 89 8.43 -15.18 -6.77
C ALA A 89 7.02 -14.70 -6.41
N LEU A 90 6.90 -13.69 -5.53
CA LEU A 90 5.61 -13.08 -5.17
C LEU A 90 4.88 -12.48 -6.39
N VAL A 91 5.59 -11.78 -7.27
CA VAL A 91 5.03 -11.18 -8.49
C VAL A 91 4.49 -12.24 -9.44
N LYS A 92 5.16 -13.39 -9.53
CA LYS A 92 4.72 -14.50 -10.39
C LYS A 92 3.37 -15.08 -9.93
N ASP A 93 3.17 -15.16 -8.62
CA ASP A 93 1.96 -15.75 -8.03
C ASP A 93 0.82 -14.73 -7.86
N LEU A 94 1.13 -13.42 -7.94
CA LEU A 94 0.16 -12.34 -7.72
C LEU A 94 -1.08 -12.40 -8.63
N PRO A 95 -1.00 -12.67 -9.95
CA PRO A 95 -2.20 -12.74 -10.79
C PRO A 95 -3.21 -13.80 -10.32
N ASP A 96 -2.73 -14.96 -9.86
CA ASP A 96 -3.59 -16.02 -9.34
C ASP A 96 -4.22 -15.60 -8.00
N GLU A 97 -3.48 -14.90 -7.14
CA GLU A 97 -4.03 -14.32 -5.90
C GLU A 97 -5.09 -13.25 -6.18
N MET A 98 -4.86 -12.39 -7.17
CA MET A 98 -5.83 -11.36 -7.57
C MET A 98 -7.11 -11.99 -8.11
N SER A 99 -7.01 -13.07 -8.89
CA SER A 99 -8.16 -13.86 -9.35
C SER A 99 -8.95 -14.44 -8.17
N ARG A 100 -8.27 -15.06 -7.20
CA ARG A 100 -8.90 -15.58 -5.97
C ARG A 100 -9.57 -14.48 -5.14
N ALA A 101 -8.95 -13.30 -5.07
CA ALA A 101 -9.50 -12.17 -4.33
C ALA A 101 -10.74 -11.60 -5.01
N SER A 102 -10.76 -11.47 -6.33
CA SER A 102 -11.96 -11.06 -7.09
C SER A 102 -13.13 -12.00 -6.81
N ASP A 103 -12.92 -13.32 -6.84
CA ASP A 103 -13.94 -14.31 -6.50
C ASP A 103 -14.52 -14.10 -5.09
N LEU A 104 -13.71 -13.69 -4.12
CA LEU A 104 -14.14 -13.49 -2.73
C LEU A 104 -14.86 -12.15 -2.51
N TYR A 105 -14.33 -11.06 -3.06
CA TYR A 105 -14.79 -9.70 -2.75
C TYR A 105 -15.84 -9.17 -3.74
N GLU A 106 -15.88 -9.67 -4.97
CA GLU A 106 -16.86 -9.23 -5.98
C GLU A 106 -18.11 -10.10 -6.01
N SER A 107 -18.03 -11.35 -5.56
CA SER A 107 -19.21 -12.22 -5.39
C SER A 107 -20.18 -11.76 -4.30
N GLN A 108 -19.77 -10.80 -3.46
CA GLN A 108 -20.61 -10.18 -2.42
C GLN A 108 -21.32 -8.89 -2.87
N LYS A 109 -21.22 -8.51 -4.15
CA LYS A 109 -22.05 -7.44 -4.71
C LYS A 109 -23.44 -8.02 -5.03
N GLU A 110 -24.32 -8.03 -4.03
CA GLU A 110 -25.79 -8.17 -4.23
C GLU A 110 -26.41 -6.92 -4.87
#